data_AF-A0A662EAD4-F1
#
_entry.id   AF-A0A662EAD4-F1
#
_cell.length_a   1.000
_cell.length_b   1.000
_cell.length_c   1.000
_cell.angle_alpha   90.00
_cell.angle_beta   90.00
_cell.angle_gamma   90.00
#
_symmetry.space_group_name_H-M   'P 1'
#
loop_
_entity.id
_entity.type
_entity.pdbx_description
1 polymer ?
#
loop_
_entity_poly.entity_id
_entity_poly.type
_entity_poly.pdbx_seq_one_letter_code
_entity_poly.pdbx_strand_id
1 'polypeptide(L)'
;TRSLKSVQFGAQSIDLSAVEQLVDTGQTRALADALNYARERYMDGKCLSEILDLVDEDLESNGLDVLSSRVNGDYVRFRRFELAAALNRLRTLRLCSG
;
A
#
# COMPACT_ATOMS: atom_id res chain seq x y z
N THR A 1 17.95 -15.92 1.03
CA THR A 1 17.32 -14.71 1.59
C THR A 1 15.92 -14.62 1.01
N ARG A 2 14.88 -14.67 1.85
CA ARG A 2 13.47 -14.66 1.42
C ARG A 2 13.16 -13.26 0.89
N SER A 3 12.99 -13.12 -0.41
CA SER A 3 12.89 -11.84 -1.11
C SER A 3 11.80 -10.95 -0.53
N LEU A 4 12.19 -9.79 0.02
CA LEU A 4 11.34 -8.70 0.52
C LEU A 4 10.55 -7.98 -0.59
N LYS A 5 10.50 -8.56 -1.79
CA LYS A 5 10.12 -7.87 -3.03
C LYS A 5 8.72 -8.22 -3.49
N SER A 6 7.93 -8.96 -2.72
CA SER A 6 6.56 -9.30 -3.11
C SER A 6 5.59 -9.29 -1.95
N VAL A 7 4.42 -8.70 -2.16
CA VAL A 7 3.32 -8.67 -1.18
C VAL A 7 2.17 -9.53 -1.69
N GLN A 8 1.61 -10.36 -0.81
CA GLN A 8 0.38 -11.09 -1.10
C GLN A 8 -0.82 -10.15 -0.95
N PHE A 9 -1.57 -9.97 -2.02
CA PHE A 9 -2.77 -9.16 -2.10
C PHE A 9 -3.94 -10.04 -2.55
N GLY A 10 -4.70 -10.57 -1.58
CA GLY A 10 -5.69 -11.61 -1.86
C GLY A 10 -5.03 -12.81 -2.56
N ALA A 11 -5.55 -13.19 -3.74
CA ALA A 11 -4.99 -14.26 -4.56
C ALA A 11 -3.76 -13.84 -5.41
N GLN A 12 -3.37 -12.56 -5.40
CA GLN A 12 -2.33 -12.03 -6.27
C GLN A 12 -1.04 -11.72 -5.50
N SER A 13 0.08 -11.75 -6.22
CA SER A 13 1.36 -11.28 -5.70
C SER A 13 1.73 -9.97 -6.40
N ILE A 14 1.94 -8.91 -5.61
CA ILE A 14 2.42 -7.61 -6.09
C ILE A 14 3.93 -7.62 -6.00
N ASP A 15 4.62 -7.51 -7.13
CA ASP A 15 6.06 -7.34 -7.16
C ASP A 15 6.42 -5.88 -6.83
N LEU A 16 7.04 -5.69 -5.67
CA LEU A 16 7.61 -4.44 -5.18
C LEU A 16 9.10 -4.30 -5.55
N SER A 17 9.69 -5.24 -6.29
CA SER A 17 11.10 -5.21 -6.69
C SER A 17 11.52 -3.94 -7.45
N ALA A 18 10.55 -3.31 -8.11
CA ALA A 18 10.72 -2.10 -8.90
C ALA A 18 10.37 -0.80 -8.14
N VAL A 19 10.05 -0.87 -6.84
CA VAL A 19 10.05 0.29 -5.95
C VAL A 19 11.48 0.44 -5.42
N GLU A 20 12.32 1.04 -6.25
CA GLU A 20 13.79 1.10 -6.12
C GLU A 20 14.30 1.75 -4.81
N GLN A 21 13.43 2.40 -4.03
CA GLN A 21 13.78 3.12 -2.79
C GLN A 21 13.44 2.39 -1.47
N LEU A 22 12.94 1.14 -1.51
CA LEU A 22 12.67 0.35 -0.30
C LEU A 22 13.98 -0.21 0.30
N VAL A 23 14.74 0.66 0.99
CA VAL A 23 15.95 0.28 1.74
C VAL A 23 15.58 -0.29 3.12
N ASP A 24 14.37 0.01 3.61
CA ASP A 24 13.88 -0.34 4.93
C ASP A 24 12.72 -1.37 4.90
N THR A 25 12.81 -2.35 5.80
CA THR A 25 11.80 -3.42 5.92
C THR A 25 10.48 -2.93 6.51
N GLY A 26 10.52 -1.92 7.38
CA GLY A 26 9.37 -1.27 7.98
C GLY A 26 8.51 -0.54 6.95
N GLN A 27 9.14 0.17 6.03
CA GLN A 27 8.47 0.85 4.92
C GLN A 27 7.80 -0.15 3.97
N THR A 28 8.48 -1.26 3.65
CA THR A 28 7.92 -2.33 2.81
C THR A 28 6.68 -2.96 3.45
N ARG A 29 6.71 -3.20 4.77
CA ARG A 29 5.56 -3.73 5.53
C ARG A 29 4.41 -2.73 5.58
N ALA A 30 4.70 -1.46 5.88
CA ALA A 30 3.69 -0.41 5.88
C ALA A 30 3.00 -0.28 4.52
N LEU A 31 3.77 -0.37 3.42
CA LEU A 31 3.21 -0.35 2.06
C LEU A 31 2.33 -1.57 1.77
N ALA A 32 2.75 -2.75 2.23
CA ALA A 32 1.97 -3.99 2.08
C ALA A 32 0.62 -3.89 2.81
N ASP A 33 0.64 -3.39 4.04
CA ASP A 33 -0.54 -3.25 4.86
C ASP A 33 -1.44 -2.11 4.36
N ALA A 34 -0.87 -1.02 3.84
CA ALA A 34 -1.61 0.04 3.15
C ALA A 34 -2.37 -0.46 1.91
N LEU A 35 -1.79 -1.38 1.13
CA LEU A 35 -2.50 -2.00 0.01
C LEU A 35 -3.71 -2.80 0.51
N ASN A 36 -3.53 -3.65 1.52
CA ASN A 36 -4.63 -4.43 2.10
C ASN A 36 -5.71 -3.53 2.71
N TYR A 37 -5.29 -2.47 3.41
CA TYR A 37 -6.15 -1.45 3.99
C TYR A 37 -7.02 -0.76 2.92
N ALA A 38 -6.39 -0.29 1.84
CA ALA A 38 -7.07 0.36 0.72
C ALA A 38 -8.06 -0.60 0.04
N ARG A 39 -7.70 -1.88 -0.11
CA ARG A 39 -8.60 -2.91 -0.67
C ARG A 39 -9.87 -3.07 0.14
N GLU A 40 -9.73 -3.13 1.46
CA GLU A 40 -10.84 -3.43 2.35
C GLU A 40 -11.79 -2.25 2.55
N ARG A 41 -11.30 -1.02 2.33
CA ARG A 41 -12.06 0.21 2.61
C ARG A 41 -12.45 1.04 1.39
N TYR A 42 -11.61 1.10 0.36
CA TYR A 42 -11.69 2.16 -0.66
C TYR A 42 -11.69 1.69 -2.11
N MET A 43 -11.41 0.40 -2.38
CA MET A 43 -11.38 -0.12 -3.76
C MET A 43 -12.77 -0.45 -4.34
N ASP A 44 -13.84 0.09 -3.78
CA ASP A 44 -15.23 -0.09 -4.19
C ASP A 44 -15.64 0.87 -5.33
N GLY A 45 -14.90 0.81 -6.45
CA GLY A 45 -15.20 1.59 -7.66
C GLY A 45 -14.66 3.03 -7.68
N LYS A 46 -13.79 3.38 -6.73
CA LYS A 46 -13.12 4.69 -6.67
C LYS A 46 -11.96 4.81 -7.66
N CYS A 47 -11.63 6.05 -8.01
CA CYS A 47 -10.44 6.37 -8.80
C CYS A 47 -9.16 6.16 -7.99
N LEU A 48 -8.04 5.94 -8.69
CA LEU A 48 -6.74 5.81 -8.04
C LEU A 48 -6.40 7.04 -7.18
N SER A 49 -6.67 8.24 -7.69
CA SER A 49 -6.44 9.50 -6.96
C SER A 49 -7.22 9.54 -5.64
N GLU A 50 -8.51 9.21 -5.67
CA GLU A 50 -9.40 9.19 -4.51
C GLU A 50 -8.92 8.18 -3.45
N ILE A 51 -8.52 6.98 -3.88
CA ILE A 51 -7.98 5.96 -2.97
C ILE A 51 -6.71 6.48 -2.28
N LEU A 52 -5.83 7.15 -3.03
CA LEU A 52 -4.60 7.70 -2.47
C LEU A 52 -4.88 8.84 -1.48
N ASP A 53 -5.85 9.71 -1.78
CA ASP A 53 -6.25 10.81 -0.89
C ASP A 53 -6.80 10.27 0.43
N LEU A 54 -7.72 9.30 0.38
CA LEU A 54 -8.33 8.68 1.56
C LEU A 54 -7.29 7.98 2.44
N VAL A 55 -6.37 7.22 1.83
CA VAL A 55 -5.30 6.56 2.57
C VAL A 55 -4.37 7.58 3.22
N ASP A 56 -4.00 8.66 2.53
CA ASP A 56 -3.17 9.70 3.13
C ASP A 56 -3.90 10.41 4.27
N GLU A 57 -5.19 10.74 4.14
CA GLU A 57 -5.99 11.36 5.19
C GLU A 57 -6.04 10.51 6.48
N ASP A 58 -6.24 9.19 6.34
CA ASP A 58 -6.23 8.28 7.49
C ASP A 58 -4.87 8.22 8.18
N LEU A 59 -3.79 8.23 7.39
CA LEU A 59 -2.42 8.14 7.92
C LEU A 59 -1.98 9.43 8.59
N GLU A 60 -2.42 10.59 8.09
CA GLU A 60 -2.20 11.88 8.75
C GLU A 60 -3.00 11.98 10.06
N SER A 61 -4.24 11.47 10.07
CA SER A 61 -5.13 11.57 11.24
C SER A 61 -4.81 10.57 12.35
N ASN A 62 -4.40 9.35 11.99
CA ASN A 62 -4.26 8.23 12.92
C ASN A 62 -2.83 7.67 13.02
N GLY A 63 -1.90 8.17 12.20
CA GLY A 63 -0.57 7.59 12.06
C GLY A 63 -0.58 6.25 11.33
N LEU A 64 0.60 5.61 11.28
CA LEU A 64 0.80 4.36 10.53
C LEU A 64 0.11 3.14 11.16
N ASP A 65 -0.21 3.18 12.45
CA ASP A 65 -0.84 2.07 13.16
C ASP A 65 -2.24 1.74 12.65
N VAL A 66 -2.92 2.68 11.96
CA VAL A 66 -4.23 2.46 11.34
C VAL A 66 -4.22 1.34 10.29
N LEU A 67 -3.05 1.05 9.70
CA LEU A 67 -2.87 0.05 8.65
C LEU A 67 -3.00 -1.39 9.15
N SER A 68 -2.92 -1.62 10.46
CA SER A 68 -2.95 -2.96 11.04
C SER A 68 -3.81 -3.02 12.29
N SER A 69 -4.51 -4.14 12.47
CA SER A 69 -5.24 -4.44 13.70
C SER A 69 -4.33 -4.75 14.90
N ARG A 70 -3.02 -4.84 14.67
CA ARG A 70 -1.97 -5.02 15.67
C ARG A 70 -0.99 -3.85 15.58
N VAL A 71 -0.55 -3.34 16.73
CA VAL A 71 0.50 -2.33 16.81
C VAL A 71 1.77 -2.88 16.18
N ASN A 72 2.22 -2.24 15.11
CA ASN A 72 3.46 -2.57 14.41
C ASN A 72 4.42 -1.40 14.60
N GLY A 73 5.19 -1.45 15.70
CA GLY A 73 6.11 -0.38 16.08
C GLY A 73 7.27 -0.12 15.11
N ASP A 74 7.41 -0.95 14.08
CA ASP A 74 8.49 -0.86 13.09
C ASP A 74 8.02 -0.21 11.78
N TYR A 75 6.81 0.35 11.69
CA TYR A 75 6.36 1.00 10.47
C TYR A 75 7.15 2.29 10.18
N VAL A 76 7.54 2.41 8.91
CA VAL A 76 8.17 3.62 8.37
C VAL A 76 7.26 4.18 7.29
N ARG A 77 7.08 5.50 7.28
CA ARG A 77 6.19 6.18 6.34
C ARG A 77 6.70 5.98 4.91
N PHE A 78 5.84 5.44 4.06
CA PHE A 78 6.05 5.41 2.61
C PHE A 78 5.50 6.69 1.96
N ARG A 79 5.96 6.99 0.74
CA ARG A 79 5.48 8.11 -0.07
C ARG A 79 4.24 7.72 -0.86
N ARG A 80 3.33 8.67 -1.08
CA ARG A 80 2.14 8.50 -1.92
C ARG A 80 2.42 7.84 -3.29
N PHE A 81 3.52 8.24 -3.95
CA PHE A 81 3.91 7.67 -5.25
C PHE A 81 4.30 6.19 -5.18
N GLU A 82 4.81 5.71 -4.04
CA GLU A 82 5.14 4.29 -3.85
C GLU A 82 3.85 3.46 -3.77
N LEU A 83 2.83 3.95 -3.06
CA LEU A 83 1.51 3.34 -3.03
C LEU A 83 0.84 3.37 -4.41
N ALA A 84 0.89 4.51 -5.10
CA ALA A 84 0.37 4.62 -6.47
C ALA A 84 1.06 3.62 -7.42
N ALA A 85 2.38 3.49 -7.33
CA ALA A 85 3.15 2.57 -8.15
C ALA A 85 2.86 1.09 -7.82
N ALA A 86 2.57 0.77 -6.56
CA ALA A 86 2.14 -0.57 -6.16
C ALA A 86 0.73 -0.90 -6.65
N LEU A 87 -0.21 0.05 -6.53
CA LEU A 87 -1.58 -0.08 -7.04
C LEU A 87 -1.64 -0.24 -8.56
N ASN A 88 -0.86 0.56 -9.29
CA ASN A 88 -0.77 0.47 -10.76
C ASN A 88 -0.18 -0.87 -11.26
N ARG A 89 0.47 -1.66 -10.39
CA ARG A 89 0.97 -3.00 -10.72
C ARG A 89 -0.06 -4.10 -10.52
N LEU A 90 -1.21 -3.81 -9.90
CA LEU A 90 -2.34 -4.73 -9.83
C LEU A 90 -3.03 -4.78 -11.19
N ARG A 91 -2.45 -5.54 -12.13
CA ARG A 91 -2.88 -5.65 -13.54
C ARG A 91 -4.34 -6.04 -13.75
N THR A 92 -5.01 -6.63 -12.76
CA THR A 92 -6.43 -6.99 -12.83
C THR A 92 -7.35 -5.95 -12.20
N LEU A 93 -6.80 -4.98 -11.47
CA LEU A 93 -7.56 -3.95 -10.80
C LEU A 93 -7.91 -2.87 -11.83
N ARG A 94 -9.18 -2.80 -12.22
CA ARG A 94 -9.70 -1.67 -12.99
C ARG A 94 -10.01 -0.54 -12.02
N LEU A 95 -9.05 0.36 -11.84
CA LEU A 95 -9.30 1.64 -11.19
C LEU A 95 -9.62 2.68 -12.26
N CYS A 96 -10.52 3.60 -11.93
CA CYS A 96 -10.71 4.78 -12.75
C CYS A 96 -9.43 5.63 -12.67
N SER A 97 -8.73 5.79 -13.80
CA SER A 97 -7.66 6.76 -13.94
C SER A 97 -8.30 8.10 -14.31
N GLY A 98 -8.39 9.00 -13.34
CA GLY A 98 -8.84 10.38 -13.56
C GLY A 98 -7.82 11.19 -14.36
#